data_AF-A0A3D1ZH05-F1
#
_entry.id   AF-A0A3D1ZH05-F1
#
_cell.length_a   1.000
_cell.length_b   1.000
_cell.length_c   1.000
_cell.angle_alpha   90.00
_cell.angle_beta   90.00
_cell.angle_gamma   90.00
#
_symmetry.space_group_name_H-M   'P 1'
#
loop_
_entity.id
_entity.type
_entity.pdbx_description
1 polymer ?
#
loop_
_entity_poly.entity_id
_entity_poly.type
_entity_poly.pdbx_seq_one_letter_code
_entity_poly.pdbx_strand_id
1 'polypeptide(L)' 'MYDIHAHILPGVDDGAKTPEDTVKMAQVAADTGTKIILATPHRKDVT' A
#
# COMPACT_ATOMS: atom_id res chain seq x y z
N MET A 1 -1.99 -4.71 14.46
CA MET A 1 -2.10 -5.76 13.42
C MET A 1 -0.99 -5.56 12.40
N TYR A 2 -0.53 -6.61 11.73
CA TYR A 2 0.48 -6.52 10.66
C TYR A 2 -0.22 -6.79 9.34
N ASP A 3 -0.05 -5.91 8.37
CA ASP A 3 -0.46 -6.16 6.99
C ASP A 3 0.76 -6.67 6.22
N ILE A 4 0.63 -7.88 5.68
CA ILE A 4 1.71 -8.58 4.97
C ILE A 4 1.55 -8.49 3.45
N HIS A 5 0.51 -7.83 2.96
CA HIS A 5 0.27 -7.71 1.52
C HIS A 5 -0.40 -6.37 1.16
N ALA A 6 0.40 -5.41 0.71
CA ALA A 6 -0.09 -4.10 0.32
C ALA A 6 0.70 -3.51 -0.86
N HIS A 7 -0.04 -2.96 -1.83
CA HIS A 7 0.50 -2.21 -2.97
C HIS A 7 0.52 -0.71 -2.62
N ILE A 8 1.33 -0.38 -1.62
CA ILE A 8 1.33 0.94 -0.97
C ILE A 8 2.36 1.92 -1.55
N LEU A 9 3.28 1.44 -2.39
CA LEU A 9 4.34 2.27 -2.98
C LEU A 9 3.81 3.08 -4.17
N PRO A 10 4.01 4.40 -4.20
CA PRO A 10 3.40 5.26 -5.22
C PRO A 10 4.07 5.08 -6.58
N GLY A 11 3.27 4.83 -7.62
CA GLY A 11 3.71 4.75 -9.01
C GLY A 11 4.53 3.51 -9.37
N VAL A 12 4.54 2.49 -8.51
CA VAL A 12 5.31 1.25 -8.72
C VAL A 12 4.51 0.22 -9.52
N ASP A 13 3.22 0.11 -9.24
CA ASP A 13 2.34 -0.88 -9.86
C ASP A 13 0.87 -0.38 -9.96
N ASP A 14 -0.07 -1.32 -9.97
CA ASP A 14 -1.49 -1.07 -10.02
C ASP A 14 -2.09 -0.44 -8.74
N GLY A 15 -1.34 -0.38 -7.64
CA GLY A 15 -1.73 0.26 -6.37
C GLY A 15 -1.71 1.79 -6.39
N ALA A 16 -1.12 2.39 -5.35
CA ALA A 16 -1.08 3.84 -5.16
C ALA A 16 -0.46 4.57 -6.38
N LYS A 17 -1.12 5.61 -6.89
CA LYS A 17 -0.62 6.36 -8.06
C LYS A 17 0.21 7.58 -7.67
N THR A 18 -0.16 8.24 -6.58
CA THR A 18 0.57 9.39 -6.04
C THR A 18 0.95 9.19 -4.57
N PRO A 19 1.92 9.94 -4.04
CA PRO A 19 2.23 9.92 -2.61
C PRO A 19 1.01 10.21 -1.71
N GLU A 20 0.07 11.04 -2.17
CA GLU A 20 -1.16 11.33 -1.45
C GLU A 20 -2.09 10.11 -1.34
N ASP A 21 -2.13 9.26 -2.38
CA ASP A 21 -2.88 8.00 -2.32
C ASP A 21 -2.26 7.04 -1.31
N THR A 22 -0.92 6.92 -1.30
CA THR A 22 -0.17 6.16 -0.29
C THR A 22 -0.54 6.59 1.12
N VAL A 23 -0.57 7.90 1.39
CA VAL A 23 -0.91 8.44 2.72
C VAL A 23 -2.37 8.12 3.09
N LYS A 24 -3.32 8.27 2.15
CA LYS A 24 -4.72 7.91 2.39
C LYS A 24 -4.88 6.42 2.72
N MET A 25 -4.22 5.54 1.96
CA MET A 25 -4.23 4.09 2.22
C MET A 25 -3.63 3.76 3.58
N ALA A 26 -2.49 4.38 3.92
CA ALA A 26 -1.84 4.20 5.22
C ALA A 26 -2.73 4.68 6.38
N GLN A 27 -3.46 5.79 6.21
CA GLN A 27 -4.37 6.29 7.23
C GLN A 27 -5.52 5.32 7.49
N VAL A 28 -6.16 4.79 6.45
CA VAL A 28 -7.23 3.79 6.58
C VAL A 28 -6.70 2.52 7.26
N ALA A 29 -5.50 2.08 6.90
CA ALA A 29 -4.86 0.94 7.55
C ALA A 29 -4.59 1.22 9.04
N ALA A 30 -4.11 2.41 9.38
CA ALA A 30 -3.88 2.80 10.78
C ALA A 30 -5.18 2.87 11.58
N ASP A 31 -6.25 3.44 11.01
CA ASP A 31 -7.57 3.56 11.64
C ASP A 31 -8.21 2.19 11.90
N THR A 32 -7.86 1.17 11.10
CA THR A 32 -8.30 -0.22 11.29
C THR A 32 -7.38 -1.03 12.22
N GLY A 33 -6.37 -0.39 12.82
CA GLY A 33 -5.47 -1.01 13.80
C GLY A 33 -4.23 -1.69 13.20
N THR A 34 -3.94 -1.48 11.92
CA THR A 34 -2.68 -1.88 11.29
C THR A 34 -1.56 -0.99 11.81
N LYS A 35 -0.49 -1.62 12.32
CA LYS A 35 0.66 -0.91 12.89
C LYS A 35 1.86 -0.91 11.94
N ILE A 36 1.99 -1.97 11.15
CA ILE A 36 3.12 -2.20 10.25
C ILE A 36 2.55 -2.79 8.96
N ILE A 37 3.05 -2.28 7.83
CA ILE A 37 2.71 -2.73 6.48
C ILE A 37 4.00 -3.19 5.82
N LEU A 38 3.99 -4.43 5.32
CA LEU A 38 5.03 -4.93 4.42
C LEU A 38 4.59 -4.63 2.98
N ALA A 39 5.33 -3.75 2.30
CA ALA A 39 5.06 -3.46 0.89
C ALA A 39 5.36 -4.70 0.02
N THR A 40 4.39 -5.15 -0.75
CA THR A 40 4.50 -6.30 -1.65
C THR A 40 3.97 -5.95 -3.04
N PRO A 41 4.62 -5.01 -3.73
CA PRO A 41 4.18 -4.62 -5.06
C PRO A 41 4.32 -5.78 -6.06
N HIS A 42 3.61 -5.69 -7.18
CA HIS A 42 3.81 -6.58 -8.30
C HIS A 42 5.24 -6.44 -8.87
N ARG A 43 5.90 -7.58 -9.15
CA ARG A 43 7.21 -7.60 -9.82
C ARG A 43 7.11 -7.19 -11.30
N LYS A 44 5.96 -7.42 -11.90
CA LYS A 44 5.61 -7.07 -13.27
C LYS A 44 4.13 -6.76 -13.25
N ASP A 45 3.72 -5.61 -13.76
CA ASP A 45 2.31 -5.26 -13.85
C ASP A 45 1.58 -6.38 -14.59
N VAL A 46 0.64 -7.00 -13.88
CA VAL A 46 -0.27 -7.98 -14.46
C VAL A 46 -1.41 -7.17 -15.05
N THR A 47 -1.18 -6.60 -16.23
CA THR A 47 -2.25 -6.02 -17.04
C THR A 47 -3.12 -7.09 -17.69
#